data_AF-A0A2A3HAJ5-F1
#
_entry.id   AF-A0A2A3HAJ5-F1
#
_cell.length_a   1.000
_cell.length_b   1.000
_cell.length_c   1.000
_cell.angle_alpha   90.00
_cell.angle_beta   90.00
_cell.angle_gamma   90.00
#
_symmetry.space_group_name_H-M   'P 1'
#
loop_
_entity.id
_entity.type
_entity.pdbx_description
1 polymer ?
#
loop_
_entity_poly.entity_id
_entity_poly.type
_entity_poly.pdbx_seq_one_letter_code
_entity_poly.pdbx_strand_id
1 'polypeptide(L)'
;MDDTERGGSAWRRRLSCLGVVVAVLALVAGGLVWLFRDELFHPFGDARACEGSDMQLPGVIRAGGAPIPTGASDIHYFTRNGSAQVTFESNQIPDYLHRAGILPEGKPLFDEKYGSKGVADDEIELPQGLCGSPLRGPVWIYHSTSATGSSVDVMVEVSPTLPDDFRFPARAVVTYSLA
;
A
#
# COMPACT_ATOMS: atom_id res chain seq x y z
N MET A 1 53.78 -49.67 -11.70
CA MET A 1 54.04 -48.27 -12.06
C MET A 1 53.98 -48.21 -13.58
N ASP A 2 53.08 -47.52 -14.26
CA ASP A 2 52.24 -46.39 -13.89
C ASP A 2 51.06 -46.32 -14.88
N ASP A 3 49.84 -46.65 -14.44
CA ASP A 3 48.59 -46.46 -15.19
C ASP A 3 47.86 -45.19 -14.70
N THR A 4 48.62 -44.17 -14.29
CA THR A 4 48.10 -43.01 -13.55
C THR A 4 47.97 -41.73 -14.40
N GLU A 5 48.36 -41.74 -15.68
CA GLU A 5 48.44 -40.48 -16.45
C GLU A 5 47.23 -40.20 -17.37
N ARG A 6 46.39 -41.19 -17.70
CA ARG A 6 45.21 -40.97 -18.57
C ARG A 6 43.99 -40.37 -17.85
N GLY A 7 43.92 -40.48 -16.51
CA GLY A 7 42.79 -40.03 -15.71
C GLY A 7 42.76 -38.51 -15.44
N GLY A 8 43.91 -37.83 -15.47
CA GLY A 8 44.04 -36.45 -15.01
C GLY A 8 43.43 -35.39 -15.96
N SER A 9 43.46 -35.62 -17.28
CA SER A 9 43.02 -34.63 -18.27
C SER A 9 41.50 -34.59 -18.46
N ALA A 10 40.84 -35.76 -18.44
CA ALA A 10 39.39 -35.88 -18.50
C ALA A 10 38.73 -35.40 -17.19
N TRP A 11 39.34 -35.70 -16.05
CA TRP A 11 38.87 -35.25 -14.73
C TRP A 11 39.01 -33.72 -14.57
N ARG A 12 40.13 -33.13 -15.00
CA ARG A 12 40.31 -31.66 -15.01
C ARG A 12 39.31 -30.95 -15.93
N ARG A 13 39.01 -31.51 -17.12
CA ARG A 13 37.97 -30.96 -18.00
C ARG A 13 36.57 -31.05 -17.40
N ARG A 14 36.24 -32.17 -16.73
CA ARG A 14 34.95 -32.35 -16.05
C ARG A 14 34.79 -31.37 -14.89
N LEU A 15 35.82 -31.19 -14.05
CA LEU A 15 35.82 -30.18 -12.98
C LEU A 15 35.71 -28.76 -13.53
N SER A 16 36.38 -28.47 -14.65
CA SER A 16 36.31 -27.16 -15.30
C SER A 16 34.92 -26.89 -15.90
N CYS A 17 34.30 -27.87 -16.57
CA CYS A 17 32.92 -27.74 -17.06
C CYS A 17 31.93 -27.56 -15.91
N LEU A 18 32.10 -28.32 -14.82
CA LEU A 18 31.25 -28.20 -13.64
C LEU A 18 31.35 -26.81 -13.00
N GLY A 19 32.58 -26.28 -12.88
CA GLY A 19 32.83 -24.93 -12.38
C GLY A 19 32.18 -23.84 -13.23
N VAL A 20 32.26 -23.97 -14.56
CA VAL A 20 31.59 -23.05 -15.50
C VAL A 20 30.07 -23.12 -15.34
N VAL A 21 29.50 -24.33 -15.27
CA VAL A 21 28.05 -24.51 -15.07
C VAL A 21 27.60 -23.88 -13.75
N VAL A 22 28.36 -24.07 -12.66
CA VAL A 22 28.04 -23.47 -11.35
C VAL A 22 28.13 -21.94 -11.42
N ALA A 23 29.15 -21.38 -12.07
CA ALA A 23 29.28 -19.93 -12.23
C ALA A 23 28.12 -19.33 -13.04
N VAL A 24 27.71 -19.99 -14.13
CA VAL A 24 26.55 -19.57 -14.93
C VAL A 24 25.26 -19.66 -14.10
N LEU A 25 25.05 -20.75 -13.36
CA LEU A 25 23.87 -20.89 -12.49
C LEU A 25 23.84 -19.84 -11.39
N ALA A 26 24.98 -19.51 -10.78
CA ALA A 26 25.08 -18.47 -9.75
C ALA A 26 24.75 -17.08 -10.31
N LEU A 27 25.22 -16.77 -11.53
CA LEU A 27 24.90 -15.51 -12.22
C LEU A 27 23.42 -15.43 -12.59
N VAL A 28 22.83 -16.51 -13.09
CA VAL A 28 21.41 -16.56 -13.44
C VAL A 28 20.53 -16.46 -12.19
N ALA A 29 20.82 -17.23 -11.14
CA ALA A 29 20.09 -17.18 -9.88
C ALA A 29 20.23 -15.81 -9.20
N GLY A 30 21.44 -15.24 -9.15
CA GLY A 30 21.68 -13.90 -8.63
C GLY A 30 20.95 -12.82 -9.43
N GLY A 31 20.95 -12.93 -10.76
CA GLY A 31 20.23 -12.01 -11.66
C GLY A 31 18.71 -12.08 -11.48
N LEU A 32 18.15 -13.29 -11.36
CA LEU A 32 16.73 -13.48 -11.07
C LEU A 32 16.36 -12.91 -9.70
N VAL A 33 17.12 -13.23 -8.64
CA VAL A 33 16.87 -12.69 -7.29
C VAL A 33 16.97 -11.15 -7.26
N TRP A 34 17.88 -10.56 -8.04
CA TRP A 34 18.01 -9.10 -8.13
C TRP A 34 16.82 -8.48 -8.87
N LEU A 35 16.36 -9.08 -9.96
CA LEU A 35 15.18 -8.63 -10.71
C LEU A 35 13.88 -8.74 -9.92
N PHE A 36 13.74 -9.78 -9.10
CA PHE A 36 12.55 -10.01 -8.29
C PHE A 36 12.69 -9.49 -6.86
N ARG A 37 13.75 -8.74 -6.54
CA ARG A 37 14.00 -8.23 -5.19
C ARG A 37 12.82 -7.41 -4.70
N ASP A 38 12.37 -6.44 -5.48
CA ASP A 38 11.29 -5.55 -5.05
C ASP A 38 9.96 -6.32 -4.87
N GLU A 39 9.62 -7.28 -5.75
CA GLU A 39 8.43 -8.14 -5.59
C GLU A 39 8.54 -9.16 -4.45
N LEU A 40 9.73 -9.71 -4.17
CA LEU A 40 9.96 -10.72 -3.13
C LEU A 40 10.00 -10.14 -1.70
N PHE A 41 10.24 -8.84 -1.55
CA PHE A 41 10.42 -8.20 -0.24
C PHE A 41 9.29 -7.24 0.15
N HIS A 42 8.16 -7.22 -0.58
CA HIS A 42 6.96 -6.58 -0.05
C HIS A 42 6.56 -7.26 1.27
N PRO A 43 6.22 -6.50 2.32
CA PRO A 43 5.79 -7.07 3.59
C PRO A 43 4.68 -8.11 3.36
N PHE A 44 4.86 -9.29 3.94
CA PHE A 44 3.89 -10.40 3.88
C PHE A 44 3.59 -10.93 2.46
N GLY A 45 4.38 -10.54 1.45
CA GLY A 45 4.08 -10.85 0.04
C GLY A 45 2.84 -10.14 -0.50
N ASP A 46 2.37 -9.07 0.16
CA ASP A 46 1.26 -8.24 -0.29
C ASP A 46 1.81 -6.95 -0.92
N ALA A 47 1.62 -6.79 -2.23
CA ALA A 47 2.09 -5.62 -2.98
C ALA A 47 1.47 -4.29 -2.50
N ARG A 48 0.38 -4.34 -1.72
CA ARG A 48 -0.26 -3.17 -1.14
C ARG A 48 0.37 -2.75 0.18
N ALA A 49 1.19 -3.61 0.80
CA ALA A 49 1.81 -3.33 2.08
C ALA A 49 3.04 -2.44 1.90
N CYS A 50 3.07 -1.31 2.61
CA CYS A 50 4.21 -0.41 2.62
C CYS A 50 5.31 -0.91 3.55
N GLU A 51 6.57 -0.64 3.19
CA GLU A 51 7.74 -1.04 3.95
C GLU A 51 7.63 -0.61 5.43
N GLY A 52 8.02 -1.51 6.33
CA GLY A 52 7.94 -1.29 7.77
C GLY A 52 6.59 -1.61 8.41
N SER A 53 5.60 -2.08 7.64
CA SER A 53 4.34 -2.58 8.18
C SER A 53 4.58 -3.78 9.10
N ASP A 54 3.96 -3.78 10.28
CA ASP A 54 4.11 -4.83 11.30
C ASP A 54 3.04 -5.93 11.24
N MET A 55 1.98 -5.74 10.44
CA MET A 55 0.85 -6.66 10.32
C MET A 55 0.28 -6.66 8.88
N GLN A 56 -0.15 -7.84 8.43
CA GLN A 56 -0.86 -7.97 7.15
C GLN A 56 -2.34 -7.61 7.31
N LEU A 57 -2.86 -6.76 6.44
CA LEU A 57 -4.31 -6.54 6.37
C LEU A 57 -4.97 -7.64 5.50
N PRO A 58 -6.22 -8.02 5.80
CA PRO A 58 -6.92 -9.01 4.99
C PRO A 58 -7.09 -8.55 3.53
N GLY A 59 -7.34 -9.51 2.63
CA GLY A 59 -7.59 -9.22 1.21
C GLY A 59 -8.68 -8.16 0.99
N VAL A 60 -9.77 -8.24 1.78
CA VAL A 60 -10.81 -7.21 1.87
C VAL A 60 -10.49 -6.28 3.04
N ILE A 61 -9.83 -5.16 2.76
CA ILE A 61 -9.49 -4.15 3.76
C ILE A 61 -10.76 -3.42 4.20
N ARG A 62 -11.01 -3.40 5.52
CA ARG A 62 -12.12 -2.67 6.13
C ARG A 62 -11.64 -1.38 6.78
N ALA A 63 -11.27 -0.42 5.95
CA ALA A 63 -10.87 0.90 6.42
C ALA A 63 -12.06 1.60 7.07
N GLY A 64 -11.90 2.11 8.29
CA GLY A 64 -12.96 2.85 8.98
C GLY A 64 -14.26 2.07 9.22
N GLY A 65 -14.22 0.73 9.24
CA GLY A 65 -15.39 -0.11 9.51
C GLY A 65 -16.17 -0.60 8.28
N ALA A 66 -15.87 -0.09 7.08
CA ALA A 66 -16.45 -0.59 5.82
C ALA A 66 -15.37 -1.09 4.85
N PRO A 67 -15.69 -2.07 3.98
CA PRO A 67 -14.78 -2.44 2.90
C PRO A 67 -14.43 -1.24 2.00
N ILE A 68 -13.18 -1.18 1.54
CA ILE A 68 -12.77 -0.26 0.47
C ILE A 68 -13.73 -0.41 -0.72
N PRO A 69 -14.10 0.68 -1.41
CA PRO A 69 -14.91 0.63 -2.63
C PRO A 69 -14.49 -0.41 -3.65
N THR A 70 -15.48 -1.01 -4.30
CA THR A 70 -15.21 -1.92 -5.43
C THR A 70 -14.66 -1.12 -6.60
N GLY A 71 -13.55 -1.57 -7.19
CA GLY A 71 -12.87 -0.85 -8.27
C GLY A 71 -11.95 0.27 -7.80
N ALA A 72 -11.67 0.38 -6.50
CA ALA A 72 -10.61 1.25 -6.02
C ALA A 72 -9.25 0.82 -6.59
N SER A 73 -8.40 1.81 -6.88
CA SER A 73 -7.05 1.64 -7.42
C SER A 73 -6.01 2.29 -6.52
N ASP A 74 -4.73 2.04 -6.82
CA ASP A 74 -3.58 2.58 -6.09
C ASP A 74 -3.71 2.39 -4.56
N ILE A 75 -4.09 1.17 -4.17
CA ILE A 75 -4.34 0.79 -2.78
C ILE A 75 -3.01 0.49 -2.11
N HIS A 76 -2.66 1.27 -1.09
CA HIS A 76 -1.50 1.01 -0.25
C HIS A 76 -1.89 1.10 1.22
N TYR A 77 -1.22 0.35 2.08
CA TYR A 77 -1.45 0.39 3.52
C TYR A 77 -0.16 0.32 4.31
N PHE A 78 -0.16 0.95 5.47
CA PHE A 78 0.89 0.87 6.46
C PHE A 78 0.27 0.53 7.82
N THR A 79 0.78 -0.50 8.49
CA THR A 79 0.34 -0.84 9.86
C THR A 79 1.48 -0.64 10.85
N ARG A 80 1.16 -0.03 11.99
CA ARG A 80 2.13 0.09 13.08
C ARG A 80 1.42 0.27 14.42
N ASN A 81 1.88 -0.44 15.45
CA ASN A 81 1.44 -0.26 16.84
C ASN A 81 -0.09 -0.35 17.03
N GLY A 82 -0.75 -1.29 16.35
CA GLY A 82 -2.21 -1.43 16.43
C GLY A 82 -2.99 -0.33 15.72
N SER A 83 -2.36 0.41 14.81
CA SER A 83 -3.03 1.36 13.90
C SER A 83 -2.76 0.95 12.45
N ALA A 84 -3.71 1.25 11.57
CA ALA A 84 -3.58 1.09 10.14
C ALA A 84 -3.89 2.41 9.43
N GLN A 85 -3.07 2.70 8.43
CA GLN A 85 -3.25 3.80 7.49
C GLN A 85 -3.42 3.18 6.11
N VAL A 86 -4.40 3.64 5.35
CA VAL A 86 -4.72 3.10 4.03
C VAL A 86 -4.97 4.25 3.06
N THR A 87 -4.29 4.27 1.94
CA THR A 87 -4.54 5.19 0.82
C THR A 87 -5.13 4.43 -0.36
N PHE A 88 -6.08 5.04 -1.07
CA PHE A 88 -6.66 4.49 -2.30
C PHE A 88 -7.33 5.58 -3.12
N GLU A 89 -7.50 5.34 -4.42
CA GLU A 89 -8.30 6.17 -5.32
C GLU A 89 -9.65 5.50 -5.62
N SER A 90 -10.73 6.29 -5.60
CA SER A 90 -12.06 5.80 -5.95
C SER A 90 -12.99 6.91 -6.42
N ASN A 91 -13.97 6.54 -7.24
CA ASN A 91 -15.12 7.37 -7.58
C ASN A 91 -16.34 7.16 -6.65
N GLN A 92 -16.22 6.29 -5.64
CA GLN A 92 -17.30 5.94 -4.70
C GLN A 92 -16.99 6.41 -3.27
N ILE A 93 -16.20 7.48 -3.12
CA ILE A 93 -15.87 8.02 -1.80
C ILE A 93 -17.12 8.48 -1.02
N PRO A 94 -18.10 9.20 -1.61
CA PRO A 94 -19.35 9.55 -0.94
C PRO A 94 -20.03 8.33 -0.28
N ASP A 95 -20.30 7.29 -1.09
CA ASP A 95 -20.95 6.07 -0.61
C ASP A 95 -20.11 5.36 0.46
N TYR A 96 -18.78 5.38 0.34
CA TYR A 96 -17.89 4.81 1.36
C TYR A 96 -18.02 5.52 2.70
N LEU A 97 -18.01 6.86 2.71
CA LEU A 97 -18.14 7.66 3.94
C LEU A 97 -19.45 7.34 4.67
N HIS A 98 -20.53 7.14 3.92
CA HIS A 98 -21.82 6.75 4.48
C HIS A 98 -21.84 5.32 5.03
N ARG A 99 -21.38 4.33 4.24
CA ARG A 99 -21.33 2.93 4.68
C ARG A 99 -20.38 2.70 5.86
N ALA A 100 -19.31 3.47 5.95
CA ALA A 100 -18.37 3.45 7.07
C ALA A 100 -18.93 4.13 8.33
N GLY A 101 -20.09 4.79 8.24
CA GLY A 101 -20.67 5.54 9.36
C GLY A 101 -19.89 6.80 9.74
N ILE A 102 -19.06 7.29 8.83
CA ILE A 102 -18.21 8.48 9.03
C ILE A 102 -19.03 9.73 8.74
N LEU A 103 -19.82 9.70 7.66
CA LEU A 103 -20.80 10.72 7.33
C LEU A 103 -22.20 10.11 7.38
N PRO A 104 -23.13 10.59 8.22
CA PRO A 104 -24.48 10.04 8.25
C PRO A 104 -25.22 10.20 6.92
N GLU A 105 -26.11 9.26 6.61
CA GLU A 105 -26.95 9.30 5.41
C GLU A 105 -27.74 10.61 5.31
N GLY A 106 -27.82 11.16 4.09
CA GLY A 106 -28.53 12.41 3.78
C GLY A 106 -27.87 13.68 4.33
N LYS A 107 -26.64 13.60 4.87
CA LYS A 107 -25.86 14.79 5.24
C LYS A 107 -25.03 15.32 4.06
N PRO A 108 -24.85 16.65 3.95
CA PRO A 108 -23.96 17.22 2.95
C PRO A 108 -22.54 16.65 3.11
N LEU A 109 -21.83 16.44 1.99
CA LEU A 109 -20.45 15.92 2.02
C LEU A 109 -19.54 16.80 2.87
N PHE A 110 -19.63 18.12 2.70
CA PHE A 110 -18.75 19.10 3.37
C PHE A 110 -19.41 19.74 4.60
N ASP A 111 -20.22 18.97 5.34
CA ASP A 111 -20.81 19.44 6.61
C ASP A 111 -19.72 19.59 7.68
N GLU A 112 -19.47 20.83 8.11
CA GLU A 112 -18.46 21.20 9.12
C GLU A 112 -18.67 20.54 10.48
N LYS A 113 -19.87 19.99 10.75
CA LYS A 113 -20.12 19.19 11.93
C LYS A 113 -19.34 17.87 11.93
N TYR A 114 -19.08 17.31 10.75
CA TYR A 114 -18.49 15.98 10.58
C TYR A 114 -17.06 16.00 10.04
N GLY A 115 -16.60 17.15 9.56
CA GLY A 115 -15.22 17.32 9.13
C GLY A 115 -14.82 18.77 8.99
N SER A 116 -13.59 18.99 8.52
CA SER A 116 -13.05 20.33 8.31
C SER A 116 -12.21 20.39 7.04
N LYS A 117 -12.07 21.60 6.51
CA LYS A 117 -11.25 21.85 5.33
C LYS A 117 -9.77 21.77 5.70
N GLY A 118 -9.03 20.93 4.99
CA GLY A 118 -7.57 20.98 4.95
C GLY A 118 -7.14 21.75 3.70
N VAL A 119 -6.26 22.73 3.90
CA VAL A 119 -5.59 23.43 2.80
C VAL A 119 -4.12 23.12 2.91
N ALA A 120 -3.57 22.61 1.83
CA ALA A 120 -2.15 22.54 1.64
C ALA A 120 -1.82 23.11 0.26
N ASP A 121 -0.53 23.32 0.03
CA ASP A 121 0.01 23.58 -1.29
C ASP A 121 -0.26 22.39 -2.23
N ASP A 122 0.24 22.45 -3.46
CA ASP A 122 -0.10 21.54 -4.56
C ASP A 122 -0.11 20.04 -4.17
N GLU A 123 0.78 19.62 -3.26
CA GLU A 123 0.86 18.25 -2.72
C GLU A 123 0.91 18.21 -1.18
N ILE A 124 0.22 17.23 -0.59
CA ILE A 124 0.19 16.88 0.83
C ILE A 124 0.96 15.57 0.99
N GLU A 125 2.02 15.60 1.80
CA GLU A 125 2.76 14.41 2.16
C GLU A 125 1.85 13.38 2.84
N LEU A 126 1.99 12.12 2.44
CA LEU A 126 1.31 11.02 3.11
C LEU A 126 1.84 10.86 4.54
N PRO A 127 1.01 10.38 5.47
CA PRO A 127 1.48 10.12 6.82
C PRO A 127 2.64 9.10 6.84
N GLN A 128 3.52 9.27 7.82
CA GLN A 128 4.83 8.60 7.82
C GLN A 128 4.71 7.07 7.68
N GLY A 129 5.43 6.52 6.70
CA GLY A 129 5.47 5.09 6.39
C GLY A 129 4.44 4.65 5.34
N LEU A 130 3.42 5.47 5.09
CA LEU A 130 2.47 5.21 4.01
C LEU A 130 3.11 5.56 2.66
N CYS A 131 3.28 4.54 1.83
CA CYS A 131 3.70 4.61 0.45
C CYS A 131 2.52 4.90 -0.48
N GLY A 132 2.83 5.24 -1.74
CA GLY A 132 1.86 5.60 -2.76
C GLY A 132 1.94 7.08 -3.15
N SER A 133 1.00 7.53 -3.97
CA SER A 133 1.01 8.91 -4.46
C SER A 133 0.52 9.89 -3.38
N PRO A 134 1.11 11.09 -3.27
CA PRO A 134 0.66 12.12 -2.33
C PRO A 134 -0.78 12.55 -2.60
N LEU A 135 -1.42 13.12 -1.58
CA LEU A 135 -2.71 13.77 -1.72
C LEU A 135 -2.52 15.16 -2.36
N ARG A 136 -3.50 15.63 -3.12
CA ARG A 136 -3.47 16.98 -3.70
C ARG A 136 -4.49 17.87 -3.02
N GLY A 137 -4.05 19.05 -2.59
CA GLY A 137 -4.93 20.08 -2.05
C GLY A 137 -5.97 20.56 -3.09
N PRO A 138 -7.13 21.07 -2.66
CA PRO A 138 -7.65 21.08 -1.28
C PRO A 138 -8.12 19.69 -0.82
N VAL A 139 -8.21 19.47 0.49
CA VAL A 139 -8.74 18.23 1.09
C VAL A 139 -9.84 18.51 2.10
N TRP A 140 -10.65 17.50 2.40
CA TRP A 140 -11.58 17.49 3.52
C TRP A 140 -11.23 16.38 4.48
N ILE A 141 -11.23 16.69 5.77
CA ILE A 141 -10.79 15.80 6.84
C ILE A 141 -11.99 15.49 7.73
N TYR A 142 -12.45 14.24 7.71
CA TYR A 142 -13.47 13.72 8.62
C TYR A 142 -12.81 13.08 9.83
N HIS A 143 -13.41 13.30 11.00
CA HIS A 143 -13.05 12.59 12.23
C HIS A 143 -14.31 11.90 12.78
N SER A 144 -14.23 10.59 12.97
CA SER A 144 -15.31 9.80 13.54
C SER A 144 -14.78 8.93 14.67
N THR A 145 -15.56 8.81 15.74
CA THR A 145 -15.28 7.87 16.84
C THR A 145 -16.44 6.90 16.94
N SER A 146 -16.14 5.61 16.81
CA SER A 146 -17.12 4.54 16.97
C SER A 146 -17.65 4.46 18.40
N ALA A 147 -18.81 3.83 18.59
CA ALA A 147 -19.40 3.62 19.92
C ALA A 147 -18.50 2.80 20.86
N THR A 148 -17.56 2.03 20.32
CA THR A 148 -16.57 1.24 21.07
C THR A 148 -15.28 2.02 21.37
N GLY A 149 -15.22 3.30 21.00
CA GLY A 149 -14.08 4.19 21.26
C GLY A 149 -12.96 4.14 20.22
N SER A 150 -13.08 3.32 19.18
CA SER A 150 -12.12 3.29 18.07
C SER A 150 -12.30 4.53 17.20
N SER A 151 -11.23 5.31 17.00
CA SER A 151 -11.23 6.49 16.14
C SER A 151 -10.89 6.16 14.69
N VAL A 152 -11.47 6.93 13.78
CA VAL A 152 -11.25 6.87 12.34
C VAL A 152 -11.10 8.29 11.82
N ASP A 153 -10.00 8.54 11.12
CA ASP A 153 -9.73 9.79 10.42
C ASP A 153 -9.73 9.52 8.92
N VAL A 154 -10.43 10.34 8.14
CA VAL A 154 -10.46 10.22 6.67
C VAL A 154 -10.16 11.56 6.03
N MET A 155 -9.09 11.62 5.26
CA MET A 155 -8.72 12.77 4.45
C MET A 155 -9.01 12.46 2.98
N VAL A 156 -9.78 13.31 2.29
CA VAL A 156 -10.21 13.10 0.90
C VAL A 156 -9.87 14.32 0.06
N GLU A 157 -9.39 14.11 -1.17
CA GLU A 157 -9.20 15.19 -2.14
C GLU A 157 -10.52 15.83 -2.58
N VAL A 158 -10.56 17.16 -2.51
CA VAL A 158 -11.69 17.99 -2.91
C VAL A 158 -11.43 18.60 -4.28
N SER A 159 -12.48 18.76 -5.08
CA SER A 159 -12.36 19.40 -6.38
C SER A 159 -11.97 20.87 -6.21
N PRO A 160 -10.90 21.34 -6.89
CA PRO A 160 -10.51 22.75 -6.80
C PRO A 160 -11.48 23.67 -7.57
N THR A 161 -12.31 23.11 -8.46
CA THR A 161 -13.21 23.87 -9.33
C THR A 161 -14.69 23.66 -8.99
N LEU A 162 -15.04 22.56 -8.32
CA LEU A 162 -16.40 22.25 -7.87
C LEU A 162 -16.42 22.26 -6.35
N PRO A 163 -16.91 23.33 -5.71
CA PRO A 163 -16.76 23.53 -4.25
C PRO A 163 -17.52 22.50 -3.40
N ASP A 164 -18.54 21.87 -3.99
CA ASP A 164 -19.40 20.88 -3.34
C ASP A 164 -19.16 19.47 -3.87
N ASP A 165 -17.97 19.19 -4.43
CA ASP A 165 -17.63 17.87 -4.94
C ASP A 165 -16.21 17.42 -4.58
N PHE A 166 -16.01 16.11 -4.53
CA PHE A 166 -14.66 15.52 -4.47
C PHE A 166 -13.99 15.55 -5.85
N ARG A 167 -12.68 15.29 -5.89
CA ARG A 167 -12.04 14.97 -7.17
C ARG A 167 -12.62 13.67 -7.75
N PHE A 168 -12.50 13.49 -9.06
CA PHE A 168 -13.02 12.30 -9.72
C PHE A 168 -11.97 11.66 -10.67
N PRO A 169 -11.42 10.48 -10.33
CA PRO A 169 -11.52 9.82 -9.02
C PRO A 169 -10.86 10.66 -7.91
N ALA A 170 -11.28 10.45 -6.66
CA ALA A 170 -10.67 11.08 -5.50
C ALA A 170 -9.75 10.09 -4.80
N ARG A 171 -8.58 10.59 -4.37
CA ARG A 171 -7.75 9.90 -3.40
C ARG A 171 -8.27 10.14 -1.99
N ALA A 172 -8.26 9.08 -1.19
CA ALA A 172 -8.56 9.14 0.23
C ALA A 172 -7.46 8.46 1.04
N VAL A 173 -7.14 9.02 2.20
CA VAL A 173 -6.30 8.40 3.23
C VAL A 173 -7.16 8.17 4.47
N VAL A 174 -7.21 6.93 4.92
CA VAL A 174 -7.99 6.49 6.08
C VAL A 174 -7.04 5.98 7.16
N THR A 175 -7.10 6.57 8.34
CA THR A 175 -6.35 6.13 9.53
C THR A 175 -7.34 5.58 10.56
N TYR A 176 -7.07 4.39 11.10
CA TYR A 176 -7.95 3.75 12.08
C TYR A 176 -7.18 2.78 13.00
N SER A 177 -7.72 2.54 14.19
CA SER A 177 -7.19 1.53 15.09
C SER A 177 -7.53 0.10 14.63
N LEU A 178 -6.53 -0.78 14.65
CA LEU A 178 -6.70 -2.23 14.52
C LEU A 178 -7.15 -2.77 15.88
N ALA A 179 -8.37 -3.32 15.92
CA ALA A 179 -8.96 -3.94 17.11
C ALA A 179 -8.44 -5.36 17.35
#